data_AF-A0A0D5NG95-F1
#
_entry.id   AF-A0A0D5NG95-F1
#
_cell.length_a   1.000
_cell.length_b   1.000
_cell.length_c   1.000
_cell.angle_alpha   90.00
_cell.angle_beta   90.00
_cell.angle_gamma   90.00
#
_symmetry.space_group_name_H-M   'P 1'
#
loop_
_entity.id
_entity.type
_entity.pdbx_description
1 polymer ?
#
loop_
_entity_poly.entity_id
_entity_poly.type
_entity_poly.pdbx_seq_one_letter_code
_entity_poly.pdbx_strand_id
1 'polypeptide(L)'
;MAIVAKTVKRRIGTALAALVIAGSVPLGVSAFDPTAFGASAFAASAAGAASLGGDSGRVVLDPGFGYRSIWEPLAKRLYGGSPVTAYLPTRLPDSDWHYYGLKSRLRMDGYEVYGYKSDRPPSAQSSLPSASAAETDADFDSGAFLFKISVGNISAESVSDIGSNFTSSRSTILLYEKDRWKFEADKAAAMDDSEKKQLEDAFVRAARFSVPFADAKGFVRVTGSGTGRTYTAYWTFDGKTGYTFESRSSLEDFISVLYSFRPVINLLDAADVVLLPLETRLDLQVGRNEAFEPRENKFITLSRKPAIIGGSVYLPLKDIVQVIQGHIQYVPQEHAVYLSENGYYNELKLNLQTGGVYRKGTKIGTVPVRTVDGTTLVPLRFLTEQFGLKLDYNPISKTVSIHYNSWFTNSRALEQADKADYSVTVLSTAGPSFLYENSRLGSENGWSYIQNKPPQGYNTLKYTVYVVRIPLLPGDNEFVYRDALSRRVINSIPFKANLSDADIPFRYSGYPAFDGLDLNLKLISSDGKAWPAGYAETSSYADIIGIMEPETFKYTSLRITYRKVGGTETKPLSFPVAKDGSFSFRFKPEDDPGTYTYIVTLYNPPRTIVKADRAAIVSFYVTVK
;
A
#
# COMPACT_ATOMS: atom_id res chain seq x y z
N MET A 1 -37.56 -33.81 -23.46
CA MET A 1 -37.81 -35.03 -24.26
C MET A 1 -36.46 -35.63 -24.61
N ALA A 2 -36.20 -36.85 -24.14
CA ALA A 2 -34.96 -37.61 -24.32
C ALA A 2 -34.71 -37.96 -25.81
N ILE A 3 -33.49 -38.28 -26.27
CA ILE A 3 -32.94 -39.66 -26.29
C ILE A 3 -31.51 -39.65 -26.92
N VAL A 4 -30.55 -40.27 -26.20
CA VAL A 4 -29.45 -41.20 -26.61
C VAL A 4 -28.39 -40.70 -27.64
N ALA A 5 -27.13 -40.44 -27.27
CA ALA A 5 -26.01 -41.30 -26.82
C ALA A 5 -25.35 -42.18 -27.92
N LYS A 6 -24.04 -41.97 -28.15
CA LYS A 6 -23.14 -43.03 -28.66
C LYS A 6 -21.73 -42.87 -28.09
N THR A 7 -21.38 -43.85 -27.27
CA THR A 7 -20.07 -44.12 -26.65
C THR A 7 -19.17 -44.89 -27.62
N VAL A 8 -17.87 -44.60 -27.65
CA VAL A 8 -16.83 -45.59 -28.01
C VAL A 8 -15.72 -45.57 -26.95
N LYS A 9 -15.31 -46.77 -26.55
CA LYS A 9 -14.44 -47.12 -25.42
C LYS A 9 -13.21 -47.88 -25.95
N ARG A 10 -12.11 -47.82 -25.20
CA ARG A 10 -10.95 -48.77 -25.13
C ARG A 10 -9.91 -48.66 -26.27
N ARG A 11 -8.59 -48.83 -26.06
CA ARG A 11 -7.86 -49.80 -25.21
C ARG A 11 -6.51 -49.25 -24.67
N ILE A 12 -6.13 -49.85 -23.55
CA ILE A 12 -4.84 -49.85 -22.83
C ILE A 12 -3.84 -50.77 -23.55
N GLY A 13 -2.54 -50.47 -23.45
CA GLY A 13 -1.44 -51.39 -23.78
C GLY A 13 -0.12 -50.96 -23.15
N THR A 14 0.23 -51.58 -22.02
CA THR A 14 1.54 -51.54 -21.33
C THR A 14 2.52 -52.48 -22.03
N ALA A 15 3.80 -52.10 -22.15
CA ALA A 15 4.90 -53.06 -22.24
C ALA A 15 6.23 -52.45 -21.73
N LEU A 16 6.89 -53.25 -20.93
CA LEU A 16 8.10 -53.04 -20.13
C LEU A 16 9.30 -53.64 -20.90
N ALA A 17 10.48 -53.03 -20.85
CA ALA A 17 11.74 -53.69 -21.21
C ALA A 17 12.92 -53.15 -20.35
N ALA A 18 13.71 -54.11 -19.85
CA ALA A 18 14.89 -54.03 -18.98
C ALA A 18 16.13 -53.44 -19.75
N LEU A 19 17.36 -53.25 -19.25
CA LEU A 19 18.13 -53.70 -18.07
C LEU A 19 19.46 -52.86 -18.00
N VAL A 20 19.89 -52.53 -16.77
CA VAL A 20 21.26 -52.34 -16.19
C VAL A 20 22.49 -52.11 -17.09
N ILE A 21 23.30 -51.08 -16.77
CA ILE A 21 24.79 -51.16 -16.61
C ILE A 21 25.26 -50.21 -15.48
N ALA A 22 26.17 -50.72 -14.63
CA ALA A 22 26.82 -50.06 -13.50
C ALA A 22 28.01 -49.17 -13.89
N GLY A 23 28.37 -48.20 -13.03
CA GLY A 23 29.62 -47.44 -13.15
C GLY A 23 29.80 -46.39 -12.05
N SER A 24 30.90 -46.50 -11.31
CA SER A 24 31.28 -45.80 -10.07
C SER A 24 32.21 -44.58 -10.28
N VAL A 25 31.94 -43.46 -9.57
CA VAL A 25 32.89 -42.48 -8.91
C VAL A 25 33.84 -41.66 -9.85
N PRO A 26 34.43 -40.46 -9.54
CA PRO A 26 34.39 -39.51 -8.39
C PRO A 26 34.14 -38.00 -8.72
N LEU A 27 34.12 -37.21 -7.63
CA LEU A 27 34.44 -35.78 -7.45
C LEU A 27 35.39 -35.11 -8.49
N GLY A 28 35.07 -33.87 -8.87
CA GLY A 28 35.98 -32.97 -9.60
C GLY A 28 35.41 -31.55 -9.78
N VAL A 29 36.18 -30.58 -9.31
CA VAL A 29 35.92 -29.13 -9.24
C VAL A 29 35.93 -28.47 -10.63
N SER A 30 35.05 -27.52 -10.90
CA SER A 30 35.26 -26.42 -11.88
C SER A 30 34.48 -25.19 -11.41
N ALA A 31 35.17 -24.15 -10.92
CA ALA A 31 35.62 -22.99 -11.68
C ALA A 31 34.45 -22.26 -12.36
N PHE A 32 33.88 -21.25 -11.68
CA PHE A 32 32.86 -20.37 -12.24
C PHE A 32 33.53 -19.08 -12.75
N ASP A 33 33.30 -18.81 -14.03
CA ASP A 33 33.88 -17.74 -14.84
C ASP A 33 33.11 -16.41 -14.62
N PRO A 34 33.75 -15.29 -14.22
CA PRO A 34 33.05 -14.07 -13.82
C PRO A 34 32.72 -13.07 -14.95
N THR A 35 32.78 -13.44 -16.24
CA THR A 35 32.63 -12.45 -17.35
C THR A 35 31.37 -12.58 -18.22
N ALA A 36 30.23 -12.95 -17.64
CA ALA A 36 28.94 -12.94 -18.34
C ALA A 36 27.87 -12.12 -17.60
N PHE A 37 28.03 -10.80 -17.57
CA PHE A 37 26.94 -9.87 -17.30
C PHE A 37 26.76 -8.95 -18.52
N GLY A 38 26.06 -9.49 -19.53
CA GLY A 38 25.44 -8.73 -20.59
C GLY A 38 24.01 -8.37 -20.20
N ALA A 39 23.60 -7.16 -20.58
CA ALA A 39 22.31 -6.55 -20.25
C ALA A 39 21.09 -7.45 -20.55
N SER A 40 20.22 -7.62 -19.55
CA SER A 40 18.81 -7.96 -19.77
C SER A 40 17.97 -7.52 -18.58
N ALA A 41 17.03 -6.60 -18.84
CA ALA A 41 15.80 -6.28 -18.10
C ALA A 41 15.66 -6.82 -16.66
N PHE A 42 15.84 -5.94 -15.68
CA PHE A 42 15.56 -6.23 -14.28
C PHE A 42 14.09 -5.93 -13.96
N ALA A 43 13.28 -6.99 -13.95
CA ALA A 43 11.95 -6.97 -13.34
C ALA A 43 12.09 -6.72 -11.83
N ALA A 44 11.48 -5.64 -11.35
CA ALA A 44 11.23 -5.44 -9.94
C ALA A 44 10.48 -6.66 -9.39
N SER A 45 10.86 -7.12 -8.19
CA SER A 45 10.18 -8.19 -7.47
C SER A 45 8.72 -7.83 -7.26
N ALA A 46 7.87 -8.32 -8.16
CA ALA A 46 6.44 -8.22 -8.10
C ALA A 46 5.96 -8.88 -6.80
N ALA A 47 5.65 -8.07 -5.78
CA ALA A 47 4.64 -8.44 -4.81
C ALA A 47 3.31 -8.52 -5.54
N GLY A 48 3.05 -9.65 -6.19
CA GLY A 48 1.75 -10.02 -6.76
C GLY A 48 1.14 -9.03 -7.75
N ALA A 49 1.85 -8.70 -8.84
CA ALA A 49 1.18 -8.18 -10.03
C ALA A 49 0.35 -9.33 -10.65
N ALA A 50 -0.88 -9.50 -10.16
CA ALA A 50 -1.85 -10.39 -10.79
C ALA A 50 -2.06 -9.93 -12.24
N SER A 51 -1.85 -10.86 -13.16
CA SER A 51 -1.84 -10.72 -14.62
C SER A 51 -2.91 -9.80 -15.21
N LEU A 52 -2.48 -9.02 -16.20
CA LEU A 52 -3.32 -8.26 -17.14
C LEU A 52 -4.23 -9.22 -17.93
N GLY A 53 -5.53 -9.13 -17.69
CA GLY A 53 -6.58 -9.78 -18.48
C GLY A 53 -7.97 -9.29 -18.05
N GLY A 54 -8.64 -8.54 -18.94
CA GLY A 54 -10.08 -8.18 -18.94
C GLY A 54 -10.75 -7.90 -17.59
N ASP A 55 -10.63 -6.68 -17.05
CA ASP A 55 -10.89 -6.41 -15.64
C ASP A 55 -12.22 -5.68 -15.32
N SER A 56 -13.35 -6.23 -15.77
CA SER A 56 -14.67 -5.90 -15.25
C SER A 56 -15.17 -6.90 -14.19
N GLY A 57 -14.28 -7.69 -13.56
CA GLY A 57 -14.67 -8.76 -12.63
C GLY A 57 -13.70 -9.11 -11.48
N ARG A 58 -12.54 -8.46 -11.33
CA ARG A 58 -11.63 -8.76 -10.20
C ARG A 58 -12.10 -8.10 -8.92
N VAL A 59 -12.27 -8.92 -7.89
CA VAL A 59 -12.63 -8.48 -6.53
C VAL A 59 -11.36 -8.17 -5.75
N VAL A 60 -11.21 -6.90 -5.36
CA VAL A 60 -10.12 -6.41 -4.51
C VAL A 60 -10.73 -5.90 -3.21
N LEU A 61 -10.51 -6.64 -2.13
CA LEU A 61 -10.97 -6.27 -0.79
C LEU A 61 -9.89 -5.47 -0.05
N ASP A 62 -10.26 -4.84 1.07
CA ASP A 62 -9.30 -4.19 1.97
C ASP A 62 -8.17 -5.17 2.34
N PRO A 63 -6.89 -4.76 2.29
CA PRO A 63 -5.76 -5.64 2.59
C PRO A 63 -5.79 -6.21 4.01
N GLY A 64 -6.47 -5.57 4.97
CA GLY A 64 -6.73 -6.14 6.29
C GLY A 64 -7.63 -7.37 6.26
N PHE A 65 -8.50 -7.49 5.25
CA PHE A 65 -9.31 -8.66 5.00
C PHE A 65 -8.71 -9.62 3.97
N GLY A 66 -8.07 -9.09 2.94
CA GLY A 66 -7.52 -9.85 1.83
C GLY A 66 -6.09 -10.33 2.08
N TYR A 67 -5.37 -10.62 1.00
CA TYR A 67 -3.98 -11.10 0.93
C TYR A 67 -3.33 -11.53 2.27
N ARG A 68 -3.29 -12.85 2.50
CA ARG A 68 -2.64 -13.46 3.66
C ARG A 68 -3.19 -12.94 5.00
N SER A 69 -4.50 -12.75 5.08
CA SER A 69 -5.21 -12.42 6.32
C SER A 69 -6.09 -13.58 6.75
N ILE A 70 -6.24 -13.77 8.06
CA ILE A 70 -7.19 -14.74 8.64
C ILE A 70 -8.63 -14.50 8.17
N TRP A 71 -8.93 -13.25 7.82
CA TRP A 71 -10.23 -12.80 7.37
C TRP A 71 -10.52 -13.15 5.92
N GLU A 72 -9.51 -13.51 5.12
CA GLU A 72 -9.62 -13.60 3.66
C GLU A 72 -10.69 -14.55 3.17
N PRO A 73 -10.81 -15.79 3.68
CA PRO A 73 -11.85 -16.70 3.21
C PRO A 73 -13.26 -16.19 3.56
N LEU A 74 -13.43 -15.67 4.77
CA LEU A 74 -14.70 -15.13 5.26
C LEU A 74 -15.12 -13.87 4.49
N ALA A 75 -14.21 -12.92 4.32
CA ALA A 75 -14.49 -11.66 3.63
C ALA A 75 -14.88 -11.90 2.16
N LYS A 76 -14.20 -12.80 1.45
CA LYS A 76 -14.60 -13.19 0.09
C LYS A 76 -16.01 -13.79 0.05
N ARG A 77 -16.36 -14.62 1.04
CA ARG A 77 -17.68 -15.25 1.12
C ARG A 77 -18.78 -14.25 1.48
N LEU A 78 -18.51 -13.30 2.37
CA LEU A 78 -19.46 -12.24 2.74
C LEU A 78 -19.65 -11.24 1.59
N TYR A 79 -18.59 -10.86 0.87
CA TYR A 79 -18.70 -9.98 -0.29
C TYR A 79 -19.72 -10.47 -1.33
N GLY A 80 -19.69 -11.78 -1.64
CA GLY A 80 -20.58 -12.37 -2.65
C GLY A 80 -21.88 -12.98 -2.11
N GLY A 81 -22.08 -13.03 -0.79
CA GLY A 81 -23.16 -13.84 -0.19
C GLY A 81 -23.89 -13.23 1.00
N SER A 82 -23.41 -12.11 1.55
CA SER A 82 -24.11 -11.41 2.63
C SER A 82 -25.32 -10.63 2.08
N PRO A 83 -26.47 -10.64 2.77
CA PRO A 83 -27.65 -9.87 2.34
C PRO A 83 -27.51 -8.36 2.60
N VAL A 84 -26.49 -7.96 3.36
CA VAL A 84 -26.15 -6.56 3.68
C VAL A 84 -24.66 -6.34 3.47
N THR A 85 -24.23 -5.09 3.30
CA THR A 85 -22.80 -4.75 3.25
C THR A 85 -22.11 -5.19 4.54
N ALA A 86 -21.23 -6.18 4.46
CA ALA A 86 -20.52 -6.66 5.64
C ALA A 86 -19.46 -5.66 6.10
N TYR A 87 -19.26 -5.57 7.41
CA TYR A 87 -18.19 -4.85 8.06
C TYR A 87 -17.40 -5.81 8.95
N LEU A 88 -16.09 -5.88 8.73
CA LEU A 88 -15.17 -6.70 9.52
C LEU A 88 -14.07 -5.81 10.11
N PRO A 89 -13.42 -6.20 11.22
CA PRO A 89 -12.27 -5.48 11.73
C PRO A 89 -11.00 -5.87 10.97
N THR A 90 -10.17 -4.88 10.64
CA THR A 90 -8.86 -5.12 10.00
C THR A 90 -7.76 -5.45 11.01
N ARG A 91 -8.08 -5.35 12.31
CA ARG A 91 -7.22 -5.73 13.44
C ARG A 91 -7.93 -6.76 14.33
N LEU A 92 -7.15 -7.61 14.97
CA LEU A 92 -7.62 -8.59 15.95
C LEU A 92 -7.20 -8.18 17.37
N PRO A 93 -7.99 -8.50 18.40
CA PRO A 93 -7.56 -8.37 19.79
C PRO A 93 -6.43 -9.36 20.08
N ASP A 94 -5.59 -9.13 21.09
CA ASP A 94 -4.51 -10.06 21.41
C ASP A 94 -5.01 -11.50 21.69
N SER A 95 -4.40 -12.49 21.05
CA SER A 95 -4.69 -13.91 21.28
C SER A 95 -3.91 -14.49 22.45
N ASP A 96 -2.95 -13.75 23.02
CA ASP A 96 -2.04 -14.23 24.07
C ASP A 96 -1.28 -15.48 23.60
N TRP A 97 -0.62 -15.39 22.44
CA TRP A 97 0.15 -16.49 21.83
C TRP A 97 -0.66 -17.77 21.52
N HIS A 98 -1.92 -17.60 21.11
CA HIS A 98 -2.76 -18.67 20.56
C HIS A 98 -3.11 -18.37 19.09
N TYR A 99 -3.56 -19.39 18.35
CA TYR A 99 -4.18 -19.17 17.05
C TYR A 99 -5.55 -18.52 17.22
N TYR A 100 -5.93 -17.67 16.27
CA TYR A 100 -7.31 -17.21 16.12
C TYR A 100 -8.14 -18.27 15.42
N GLY A 101 -9.26 -18.64 16.02
CA GLY A 101 -10.33 -19.37 15.37
C GLY A 101 -11.48 -18.43 15.03
N LEU A 102 -12.06 -18.64 13.85
CA LEU A 102 -13.30 -17.98 13.43
C LEU A 102 -14.38 -19.05 13.21
N LYS A 103 -15.60 -18.73 13.62
CA LYS A 103 -16.84 -19.41 13.25
C LYS A 103 -17.81 -18.35 12.74
N SER A 104 -18.56 -18.64 11.67
CA SER A 104 -19.53 -17.69 11.14
C SER A 104 -20.76 -18.37 10.55
N ARG A 105 -21.86 -17.64 10.45
CA ARG A 105 -23.10 -18.07 9.78
C ARG A 105 -23.78 -16.92 9.07
N LEU A 106 -24.44 -17.21 7.95
CA LEU A 106 -25.35 -16.26 7.29
C LEU A 106 -26.73 -16.32 7.94
N ARG A 107 -27.39 -15.17 8.04
CA ARG A 107 -28.79 -15.03 8.42
C ARG A 107 -29.59 -14.52 7.22
N MET A 108 -30.91 -14.58 7.30
CA MET A 108 -31.78 -14.04 6.25
C MET A 108 -31.57 -12.53 6.04
N ASP A 109 -31.21 -11.81 7.10
CA ASP A 109 -31.08 -10.36 7.15
C ASP A 109 -29.66 -9.87 7.52
N GLY A 110 -28.69 -10.78 7.65
CA GLY A 110 -27.32 -10.39 7.98
C GLY A 110 -26.40 -11.59 8.18
N TYR A 111 -25.52 -11.50 9.19
CA TYR A 111 -24.51 -12.53 9.48
C TYR A 111 -24.03 -12.44 10.93
N GLU A 112 -23.40 -13.52 11.39
CA GLU A 112 -22.67 -13.54 12.65
C GLU A 112 -21.27 -14.10 12.48
N VAL A 113 -20.34 -13.60 13.31
CA VAL A 113 -18.97 -14.07 13.40
C VAL A 113 -18.54 -14.14 14.86
N TYR A 114 -17.88 -15.23 15.23
CA TYR A 114 -17.32 -15.45 16.56
C TYR A 114 -15.82 -15.70 16.41
N GLY A 115 -15.03 -14.93 17.13
CA GLY A 115 -13.59 -15.14 17.28
C GLY A 115 -13.28 -15.87 18.59
N TYR A 116 -12.38 -16.84 18.56
CA TYR A 116 -11.95 -17.59 19.74
C TYR A 116 -10.45 -17.91 19.68
N LYS A 117 -9.86 -18.33 20.80
CA LYS A 117 -8.48 -18.82 20.87
C LYS A 117 -8.44 -20.31 20.55
N SER A 118 -7.40 -20.75 19.85
CA SER A 118 -7.16 -22.16 19.54
C SER A 118 -5.70 -22.51 19.76
N ASP A 119 -5.43 -23.68 20.33
CA ASP A 119 -4.07 -24.22 20.50
C ASP A 119 -3.49 -24.77 19.19
N ARG A 120 -4.34 -24.95 18.18
CA ARG A 120 -3.98 -25.51 16.88
C ARG A 120 -4.40 -24.58 15.75
N PRO A 121 -3.69 -24.57 14.61
CA PRO A 121 -4.09 -23.79 13.45
C PRO A 121 -5.47 -24.24 12.95
N PRO A 122 -6.49 -23.37 12.95
CA PRO A 122 -7.81 -23.72 12.46
C PRO A 122 -7.81 -23.89 10.94
N SER A 123 -8.71 -24.72 10.43
CA SER A 123 -8.89 -24.87 8.98
C SER A 123 -9.49 -23.60 8.38
N ALA A 124 -9.11 -23.24 7.13
CA ALA A 124 -9.73 -22.11 6.43
C ALA A 124 -11.26 -22.24 6.32
N GLN A 125 -11.76 -23.48 6.23
CA GLN A 125 -13.19 -23.79 6.16
C GLN A 125 -13.96 -23.41 7.43
N SER A 126 -13.31 -23.43 8.61
CA SER A 126 -14.00 -23.09 9.87
C SER A 126 -14.43 -21.62 9.90
N SER A 127 -13.70 -20.76 9.20
CA SER A 127 -14.02 -19.33 9.10
C SER A 127 -15.23 -19.04 8.19
N LEU A 128 -15.59 -19.98 7.30
CA LEU A 128 -16.62 -19.75 6.30
C LEU A 128 -18.02 -19.80 6.92
N PRO A 129 -18.96 -18.96 6.45
CA PRO A 129 -20.33 -19.02 6.89
C PRO A 129 -20.95 -20.40 6.62
N SER A 130 -21.45 -21.06 7.66
CA SER A 130 -22.21 -22.29 7.55
C SER A 130 -23.58 -22.02 6.88
N ALA A 131 -24.06 -22.97 6.08
CA ALA A 131 -25.29 -22.85 5.28
C ALA A 131 -26.59 -23.15 6.07
N SER A 132 -26.49 -23.41 7.38
CA SER A 132 -27.55 -23.99 8.18
C SER A 132 -27.96 -23.05 9.31
N ALA A 133 -29.25 -22.67 9.33
CA ALA A 133 -29.91 -22.06 10.48
C ALA A 133 -30.09 -23.05 11.67
N ALA A 134 -29.61 -24.30 11.53
CA ALA A 134 -29.77 -25.38 12.51
C ALA A 134 -28.55 -25.59 13.42
N GLU A 135 -27.46 -24.82 13.27
CA GLU A 135 -26.50 -24.70 14.38
C GLU A 135 -27.21 -23.93 15.50
N THR A 136 -27.43 -24.60 16.63
CA THR A 136 -28.24 -24.06 17.71
C THR A 136 -27.54 -22.85 18.32
N ASP A 137 -28.28 -21.89 18.88
CA ASP A 137 -27.65 -20.78 19.60
C ASP A 137 -26.71 -21.31 20.69
N ALA A 138 -26.99 -22.46 21.30
CA ALA A 138 -26.11 -23.14 22.26
C ALA A 138 -24.73 -23.55 21.71
N ASP A 139 -24.61 -23.84 20.40
CA ASP A 139 -23.31 -24.14 19.75
C ASP A 139 -22.44 -22.87 19.60
N PHE A 140 -23.08 -21.71 19.54
CA PHE A 140 -22.47 -20.38 19.48
C PHE A 140 -22.39 -19.66 20.85
N ASP A 141 -23.21 -20.06 21.83
CA ASP A 141 -23.27 -19.51 23.20
C ASP A 141 -22.38 -20.26 24.19
N SER A 142 -21.51 -21.15 23.71
CA SER A 142 -20.57 -21.94 24.52
C SER A 142 -19.39 -21.09 25.04
N GLY A 143 -19.70 -20.04 25.81
CA GLY A 143 -18.94 -19.53 26.96
C GLY A 143 -17.59 -18.84 26.72
N ALA A 144 -16.85 -19.12 25.66
CA ALA A 144 -15.47 -18.64 25.50
C ALA A 144 -15.19 -18.11 24.08
N PHE A 145 -15.72 -16.92 23.77
CA PHE A 145 -15.29 -16.14 22.61
C PHE A 145 -14.43 -14.95 23.05
N LEU A 146 -13.46 -14.60 22.20
CA LEU A 146 -12.71 -13.35 22.28
C LEU A 146 -13.58 -12.16 21.89
N PHE A 147 -14.28 -12.31 20.77
CA PHE A 147 -15.22 -11.33 20.27
C PHE A 147 -16.37 -11.97 19.49
N LYS A 148 -17.47 -11.22 19.38
CA LYS A 148 -18.64 -11.54 18.57
C LYS A 148 -19.01 -10.34 17.69
N ILE A 149 -19.35 -10.62 16.45
CA ILE A 149 -19.92 -9.67 15.50
C ILE A 149 -21.30 -10.19 15.12
N SER A 150 -22.33 -9.34 15.17
CA SER A 150 -23.67 -9.68 14.73
C SER A 150 -24.23 -8.53 13.91
N VAL A 151 -24.80 -8.85 12.75
CA VAL A 151 -25.44 -7.90 11.84
C VAL A 151 -26.81 -8.43 11.46
N GLY A 152 -27.80 -7.54 11.39
CA GLY A 152 -29.17 -7.88 11.03
C GLY A 152 -30.06 -6.65 10.89
N ASN A 153 -31.32 -6.87 10.57
CA ASN A 153 -32.32 -5.80 10.55
C ASN A 153 -32.59 -5.29 11.96
N ILE A 154 -32.78 -3.98 12.08
CA ILE A 154 -33.20 -3.35 13.32
C ILE A 154 -34.73 -3.53 13.42
N SER A 155 -35.22 -4.12 14.52
CA SER A 155 -36.66 -4.18 14.77
C SER A 155 -37.21 -2.77 14.97
N ALA A 156 -38.47 -2.50 14.59
CA ALA A 156 -39.06 -1.17 14.75
C ALA A 156 -39.05 -0.66 16.20
N GLU A 157 -39.06 -1.57 17.18
CA GLU A 157 -38.91 -1.29 18.62
C GLU A 157 -37.47 -0.86 18.97
N SER A 158 -36.45 -1.43 18.32
CA SER A 158 -35.05 -1.11 18.60
C SER A 158 -34.58 0.22 18.01
N VAL A 159 -35.32 0.85 17.08
CA VAL A 159 -35.02 2.19 16.50
C VAL A 159 -35.38 3.34 17.45
N SER A 160 -36.51 3.24 18.17
CA SER A 160 -36.86 4.17 19.26
C SER A 160 -35.92 4.03 20.46
N ASP A 161 -35.27 2.88 20.58
CA ASP A 161 -34.47 2.49 21.74
C ASP A 161 -32.97 2.75 21.63
N ILE A 162 -32.49 3.15 20.44
CA ILE A 162 -31.12 3.66 20.24
C ILE A 162 -30.90 4.96 21.07
N GLY A 163 -31.95 5.51 21.69
CA GLY A 163 -31.89 6.56 22.70
C GLY A 163 -32.51 6.22 24.06
N SER A 164 -33.43 5.25 24.19
CA SER A 164 -34.20 5.07 25.43
C SER A 164 -34.47 3.64 25.95
N ASN A 165 -34.61 2.56 25.16
CA ASN A 165 -34.89 1.22 25.73
C ASN A 165 -34.02 0.02 25.29
N PHE A 166 -32.71 0.18 25.13
CA PHE A 166 -31.80 -0.91 25.56
C PHE A 166 -31.58 -0.86 27.09
N THR A 167 -32.69 -0.73 27.82
CA THR A 167 -32.82 -0.66 29.27
C THR A 167 -33.29 -2.03 29.77
N SER A 168 -32.46 -3.06 29.63
CA SER A 168 -32.56 -4.19 30.56
C SER A 168 -32.03 -3.73 31.92
N SER A 169 -32.94 -3.13 32.71
CA SER A 169 -32.93 -2.97 34.18
C SER A 169 -31.66 -2.49 34.92
N ARG A 170 -30.59 -2.06 34.25
CA ARG A 170 -29.38 -1.49 34.89
C ARG A 170 -29.26 -0.02 34.54
N SER A 171 -29.20 0.84 35.56
CA SER A 171 -28.90 2.27 35.38
C SER A 171 -27.56 2.42 34.65
N THR A 172 -27.59 2.90 33.41
CA THR A 172 -26.38 3.22 32.64
C THR A 172 -25.90 4.62 33.01
N ILE A 173 -24.58 4.77 33.08
CA ILE A 173 -23.87 6.01 33.38
C ILE A 173 -23.28 6.50 32.06
N LEU A 174 -23.67 7.68 31.60
CA LEU A 174 -23.05 8.33 30.44
C LEU A 174 -21.65 8.80 30.83
N LEU A 175 -20.65 8.34 30.08
CA LEU A 175 -19.24 8.70 30.24
C LEU A 175 -18.84 9.82 29.28
N TYR A 176 -19.28 9.73 28.02
CA TYR A 176 -18.95 10.69 26.98
C TYR A 176 -19.97 10.65 25.84
N GLU A 177 -20.17 11.77 25.16
CA GLU A 177 -21.01 11.87 23.96
C GLU A 177 -20.36 12.79 22.93
N LYS A 178 -20.33 12.35 21.66
CA LYS A 178 -19.79 13.12 20.53
C LYS A 178 -20.40 12.61 19.22
N ASP A 179 -20.71 13.48 18.26
CA ASP A 179 -21.11 13.15 16.88
C ASP A 179 -22.14 11.99 16.75
N ARG A 180 -23.20 12.01 17.59
CA ARG A 180 -24.26 10.97 17.68
C ARG A 180 -23.79 9.59 18.19
N TRP A 181 -22.67 9.57 18.90
CA TRP A 181 -22.16 8.42 19.65
C TRP A 181 -22.23 8.65 21.15
N LYS A 182 -22.79 7.69 21.87
CA LYS A 182 -22.78 7.67 23.34
C LYS A 182 -21.82 6.60 23.86
N PHE A 183 -21.03 6.93 24.86
CA PHE A 183 -20.16 6.00 25.57
C PHE A 183 -20.69 5.85 26.99
N GLU A 184 -21.05 4.63 27.37
CA GLU A 184 -21.80 4.33 28.58
C GLU A 184 -21.13 3.21 29.38
N ALA A 185 -21.35 3.19 30.68
CA ALA A 185 -21.00 2.07 31.55
C ALA A 185 -22.17 1.71 32.47
N ASP A 186 -22.31 0.42 32.85
CA ASP A 186 -23.17 0.06 33.98
C ASP A 186 -22.48 0.38 35.32
N LYS A 187 -23.26 0.36 36.41
CA LYS A 187 -22.73 0.64 37.76
C LYS A 187 -21.58 -0.30 38.14
N ALA A 188 -21.61 -1.56 37.69
CA ALA A 188 -20.56 -2.52 38.00
C ALA A 188 -19.26 -2.22 37.24
N ALA A 189 -19.34 -1.74 36.00
CA ALA A 189 -18.19 -1.35 35.21
C ALA A 189 -17.57 -0.03 35.66
N ALA A 190 -18.42 0.95 36.02
CA ALA A 190 -17.96 2.20 36.58
C ALA A 190 -17.29 2.02 37.94
N MET A 191 -17.72 1.03 38.74
CA MET A 191 -17.22 0.71 40.09
C MET A 191 -17.22 1.90 41.06
N ASP A 192 -16.22 2.77 40.96
CA ASP A 192 -15.97 3.97 41.75
C ASP A 192 -15.58 5.16 40.86
N ASP A 193 -15.37 6.34 41.46
CA ASP A 193 -15.04 7.56 40.70
C ASP A 193 -13.71 7.46 39.94
N SER A 194 -12.75 6.65 40.41
CA SER A 194 -11.46 6.48 39.74
C SER A 194 -11.62 5.66 38.47
N GLU A 195 -12.27 4.51 38.57
CA GLU A 195 -12.48 3.61 37.44
C GLU A 195 -13.41 4.24 36.39
N LYS A 196 -14.47 4.92 36.85
CA LYS A 196 -15.32 5.75 35.98
C LYS A 196 -14.47 6.77 35.22
N LYS A 197 -13.59 7.51 35.92
CA LYS A 197 -12.74 8.52 35.29
C LYS A 197 -11.77 7.93 34.27
N GLN A 198 -11.22 6.75 34.54
CA GLN A 198 -10.37 6.03 33.59
C GLN A 198 -11.11 5.68 32.29
N LEU A 199 -12.37 5.21 32.39
CA LEU A 199 -13.21 4.92 31.22
C LEU A 199 -13.55 6.19 30.45
N GLU A 200 -13.94 7.27 31.14
CA GLU A 200 -14.18 8.59 30.52
C GLU A 200 -12.96 9.04 29.73
N ASP A 201 -11.79 9.07 30.37
CA ASP A 201 -10.57 9.57 29.74
C ASP A 201 -10.12 8.68 28.57
N ALA A 202 -10.35 7.36 28.65
CA ALA A 202 -10.09 6.45 27.54
C ALA A 202 -10.96 6.75 26.32
N PHE A 203 -12.27 6.92 26.51
CA PHE A 203 -13.19 7.21 25.40
C PHE A 203 -13.03 8.64 24.86
N VAL A 204 -12.74 9.63 25.71
CA VAL A 204 -12.39 10.98 25.28
C VAL A 204 -11.12 10.96 24.43
N ARG A 205 -10.07 10.23 24.85
CA ARG A 205 -8.85 10.08 24.05
C ARG A 205 -9.10 9.36 22.72
N ALA A 206 -9.87 8.27 22.74
CA ALA A 206 -10.21 7.52 21.53
C ALA A 206 -11.00 8.37 20.53
N ALA A 207 -11.97 9.14 21.03
CA ALA A 207 -12.84 9.98 20.23
C ALA A 207 -12.24 11.37 19.91
N ARG A 208 -10.99 11.65 20.30
CA ARG A 208 -10.35 12.96 20.15
C ARG A 208 -10.41 13.48 18.72
N PHE A 209 -10.02 12.63 17.75
CA PHE A 209 -9.98 13.00 16.33
C PHE A 209 -11.24 12.61 15.58
N SER A 210 -11.84 11.46 15.90
CA SER A 210 -13.10 11.02 15.29
C SER A 210 -13.84 10.04 16.20
N VAL A 211 -15.17 9.97 16.07
CA VAL A 211 -15.95 8.82 16.56
C VAL A 211 -15.62 7.54 15.77
N PRO A 212 -16.04 6.34 16.22
CA PRO A 212 -15.70 5.08 15.56
C PRO A 212 -16.05 5.03 14.07
N PHE A 213 -17.25 5.47 13.70
CA PHE A 213 -17.71 5.51 12.31
C PHE A 213 -18.33 6.87 11.99
N ALA A 214 -17.71 7.59 11.05
CA ALA A 214 -18.28 8.80 10.48
C ALA A 214 -19.63 8.46 9.81
N ASP A 215 -20.61 9.34 9.97
CA ASP A 215 -21.98 9.20 9.42
C ASP A 215 -22.85 8.09 10.04
N ALA A 216 -22.35 7.34 11.03
CA ALA A 216 -23.17 6.39 11.80
C ALA A 216 -23.75 7.03 13.07
N LYS A 217 -24.86 6.47 13.57
CA LYS A 217 -25.34 6.68 14.94
C LYS A 217 -25.00 5.42 15.72
N GLY A 218 -24.51 5.55 16.94
CA GLY A 218 -24.10 4.38 17.70
C GLY A 218 -23.92 4.61 19.19
N PHE A 219 -23.60 3.54 19.90
CA PHE A 219 -23.17 3.60 21.28
C PHE A 219 -22.09 2.56 21.57
N VAL A 220 -21.31 2.84 22.60
CA VAL A 220 -20.42 1.88 23.27
C VAL A 220 -20.92 1.71 24.69
N ARG A 221 -20.97 0.47 25.16
CA ARG A 221 -21.37 0.12 26.53
C ARG A 221 -20.33 -0.80 27.17
N VAL A 222 -19.91 -0.43 28.38
CA VAL A 222 -19.07 -1.26 29.24
C VAL A 222 -19.93 -1.86 30.35
N THR A 223 -19.88 -3.18 30.52
CA THR A 223 -20.64 -3.87 31.57
C THR A 223 -19.73 -4.81 32.36
N GLY A 224 -20.02 -5.00 33.64
CA GLY A 224 -19.23 -5.87 34.52
C GLY A 224 -17.85 -5.31 34.87
N SER A 225 -17.14 -6.01 35.75
CA SER A 225 -15.84 -5.60 36.31
C SER A 225 -14.80 -6.71 36.25
N GLY A 226 -13.52 -6.33 36.37
CA GLY A 226 -12.40 -7.26 36.37
C GLY A 226 -12.39 -8.17 35.14
N THR A 227 -12.25 -9.47 35.36
CA THR A 227 -12.23 -10.50 34.29
C THR A 227 -13.61 -10.78 33.68
N GLY A 228 -14.69 -10.31 34.30
CA GLY A 228 -16.06 -10.42 33.80
C GLY A 228 -16.52 -9.21 32.99
N ARG A 229 -15.60 -8.30 32.65
CA ARG A 229 -15.93 -7.08 31.91
C ARG A 229 -16.16 -7.39 30.43
N THR A 230 -17.23 -6.81 29.89
CA THR A 230 -17.63 -6.93 28.48
C THR A 230 -17.77 -5.54 27.89
N TYR A 231 -17.24 -5.39 26.67
CA TYR A 231 -17.34 -4.17 25.88
C TYR A 231 -18.24 -4.44 24.67
N THR A 232 -19.27 -3.62 24.48
CA THR A 232 -20.21 -3.75 23.37
C THR A 232 -20.28 -2.44 22.60
N ALA A 233 -20.12 -2.48 21.29
CA ALA A 233 -20.43 -1.38 20.40
C ALA A 233 -21.62 -1.74 19.52
N TYR A 234 -22.49 -0.77 19.27
CA TYR A 234 -23.59 -0.87 18.32
C TYR A 234 -23.58 0.35 17.41
N TRP A 235 -23.86 0.17 16.12
CA TRP A 235 -24.05 1.28 15.19
C TRP A 235 -24.99 0.96 14.03
N THR A 236 -25.48 2.02 13.40
CA THR A 236 -26.26 1.98 12.15
C THR A 236 -25.95 3.19 11.27
N PHE A 237 -25.96 2.98 9.95
CA PHE A 237 -25.77 4.04 8.96
C PHE A 237 -27.09 4.56 8.39
N ASP A 238 -28.10 3.69 8.30
CA ASP A 238 -29.38 3.96 7.60
C ASP A 238 -30.62 3.79 8.49
N GLY A 239 -30.44 3.38 9.75
CA GLY A 239 -31.53 3.08 10.67
C GLY A 239 -32.30 1.79 10.34
N LYS A 240 -31.84 1.01 9.35
CA LYS A 240 -32.44 -0.27 8.94
C LYS A 240 -31.55 -1.46 9.30
N THR A 241 -30.24 -1.33 9.10
CA THR A 241 -29.25 -2.37 9.41
C THR A 241 -28.49 -2.01 10.68
N GLY A 242 -28.48 -2.93 11.65
CA GLY A 242 -27.76 -2.78 12.92
C GLY A 242 -26.51 -3.65 12.94
N TYR A 243 -25.41 -3.08 13.41
CA TYR A 243 -24.14 -3.77 13.58
C TYR A 243 -23.78 -3.79 15.05
N THR A 244 -23.42 -4.95 15.58
CA THR A 244 -22.98 -5.14 16.97
C THR A 244 -21.60 -5.78 17.00
N PHE A 245 -20.71 -5.24 17.82
CA PHE A 245 -19.41 -5.81 18.15
C PHE A 245 -19.29 -5.97 19.66
N GLU A 246 -19.13 -7.20 20.14
CA GLU A 246 -18.90 -7.51 21.55
C GLU A 246 -17.48 -8.06 21.72
N SER A 247 -16.75 -7.59 22.72
CA SER A 247 -15.41 -8.07 23.06
C SER A 247 -15.26 -8.32 24.55
N ARG A 248 -14.50 -9.38 24.88
CA ARG A 248 -14.05 -9.71 26.24
C ARG A 248 -12.54 -9.48 26.43
N SER A 249 -11.92 -8.75 25.49
CA SER A 249 -10.51 -8.35 25.54
C SER A 249 -10.27 -7.20 26.52
N SER A 250 -9.03 -6.68 26.55
CA SER A 250 -8.74 -5.40 27.22
C SER A 250 -9.52 -4.23 26.60
N LEU A 251 -9.69 -3.12 27.35
CA LEU A 251 -10.26 -1.87 26.84
C LEU A 251 -9.49 -1.33 25.64
N GLU A 252 -8.16 -1.41 25.69
CA GLU A 252 -7.27 -0.96 24.61
C GLU A 252 -7.51 -1.75 23.34
N ASP A 253 -7.55 -3.09 23.44
CA ASP A 253 -7.86 -3.96 22.29
C ASP A 253 -9.25 -3.68 21.74
N PHE A 254 -10.25 -3.54 22.61
CA PHE A 254 -11.62 -3.25 22.18
C PHE A 254 -11.69 -1.95 21.37
N ILE A 255 -11.12 -0.86 21.89
CA ILE A 255 -11.05 0.43 21.18
C ILE A 255 -10.30 0.26 19.86
N SER A 256 -9.16 -0.43 19.87
CA SER A 256 -8.33 -0.60 18.68
C SER A 256 -9.07 -1.38 17.58
N VAL A 257 -9.75 -2.47 17.95
CA VAL A 257 -10.53 -3.30 17.02
C VAL A 257 -11.74 -2.53 16.50
N LEU A 258 -12.49 -1.83 17.37
CA LEU A 258 -13.66 -1.03 17.00
C LEU A 258 -13.34 0.02 15.92
N TYR A 259 -12.22 0.74 16.05
CA TYR A 259 -11.79 1.75 15.08
C TYR A 259 -11.14 1.15 13.81
N SER A 260 -10.92 -0.17 13.78
CA SER A 260 -10.33 -0.89 12.65
C SER A 260 -11.34 -1.45 11.66
N PHE A 261 -12.65 -1.37 11.96
CA PHE A 261 -13.69 -1.90 11.08
C PHE A 261 -13.70 -1.20 9.72
N ARG A 262 -13.84 -1.99 8.66
CA ARG A 262 -13.94 -1.53 7.27
C ARG A 262 -15.05 -2.29 6.54
N PRO A 263 -15.68 -1.68 5.52
CA PRO A 263 -16.65 -2.37 4.69
C PRO A 263 -15.97 -3.45 3.83
N VAL A 264 -16.63 -4.58 3.66
CA VAL A 264 -16.24 -5.66 2.75
C VAL A 264 -16.84 -5.35 1.38
N ILE A 265 -16.17 -4.50 0.63
CA ILE A 265 -16.55 -4.05 -0.72
C ILE A 265 -15.39 -4.26 -1.70
N ASN A 266 -15.69 -4.22 -3.00
CA ASN A 266 -14.64 -4.16 -4.01
C ASN A 266 -14.08 -2.75 -4.11
N LEU A 267 -12.82 -2.57 -3.72
CA LEU A 267 -12.16 -1.28 -3.72
C LEU A 267 -11.90 -0.72 -5.11
N LEU A 268 -11.80 -1.59 -6.12
CA LEU A 268 -11.68 -1.14 -7.51
C LEU A 268 -12.98 -0.49 -8.03
N ASP A 269 -14.12 -0.64 -7.35
CA ASP A 269 -15.35 0.09 -7.70
C ASP A 269 -15.29 1.56 -7.25
N ALA A 270 -14.34 1.90 -6.36
CA ALA A 270 -14.15 3.26 -5.86
C ALA A 270 -12.98 4.01 -6.53
N ALA A 271 -11.99 3.29 -7.08
CA ALA A 271 -10.85 3.88 -7.77
C ALA A 271 -10.19 2.90 -8.76
N ASP A 272 -9.51 3.43 -9.77
CA ASP A 272 -8.76 2.64 -10.75
C ASP A 272 -7.52 2.00 -10.13
N VAL A 273 -6.90 2.70 -9.17
CA VAL A 273 -5.73 2.24 -8.42
C VAL A 273 -6.04 2.28 -6.93
N VAL A 274 -5.73 1.19 -6.25
CA VAL A 274 -5.80 1.06 -4.80
C VAL A 274 -4.38 1.00 -4.27
N LEU A 275 -4.02 1.96 -3.41
CA LEU A 275 -2.72 2.06 -2.78
C LEU A 275 -2.91 2.29 -1.28
N LEU A 276 -2.96 1.21 -0.51
CA LEU A 276 -3.25 1.26 0.93
C LEU A 276 -2.05 0.77 1.75
N PRO A 277 -1.83 1.31 2.97
CA PRO A 277 -0.78 0.84 3.84
C PRO A 277 -1.08 -0.60 4.26
N LEU A 278 -0.05 -1.43 4.26
CA LEU A 278 -0.09 -2.81 4.73
C LEU A 278 0.83 -2.94 5.94
N GLU A 279 0.22 -3.03 7.13
CA GLU A 279 0.95 -3.28 8.36
C GLU A 279 1.09 -4.79 8.59
N THR A 280 2.33 -5.22 8.81
CA THR A 280 2.69 -6.58 9.23
C THR A 280 3.24 -6.48 10.65
N ARG A 281 2.80 -7.41 11.51
CA ARG A 281 3.25 -7.52 12.89
C ARG A 281 3.86 -8.90 13.12
N LEU A 282 5.00 -8.93 13.79
CA LEU A 282 5.65 -10.14 14.27
C LEU A 282 5.89 -10.04 15.77
N ASP A 283 5.33 -10.96 16.53
CA ASP A 283 5.51 -11.05 17.98
C ASP A 283 6.55 -12.11 18.32
N LEU A 284 7.62 -11.72 19.02
CA LEU A 284 8.66 -12.62 19.52
C LEU A 284 8.67 -12.57 21.05
N GLN A 285 9.06 -13.66 21.71
CA GLN A 285 9.21 -13.66 23.17
C GLN A 285 10.61 -14.10 23.57
N VAL A 286 11.21 -13.39 24.53
CA VAL A 286 12.51 -13.77 25.09
C VAL A 286 12.42 -15.18 25.67
N GLY A 287 13.32 -16.05 25.22
CA GLY A 287 13.37 -17.45 25.65
C GLY A 287 12.52 -18.41 24.80
N ARG A 288 11.64 -17.91 23.93
CA ARG A 288 10.84 -18.72 23.02
C ARG A 288 11.52 -18.84 21.66
N ASN A 289 11.50 -20.03 21.05
CA ASN A 289 12.05 -20.30 19.72
C ASN A 289 11.00 -20.15 18.61
N GLU A 290 9.86 -19.54 18.90
CA GLU A 290 8.80 -19.28 17.95
C GLU A 290 8.42 -17.81 18.00
N ALA A 291 7.99 -17.28 16.87
CA ALA A 291 7.33 -16.00 16.78
C ALA A 291 5.93 -16.17 16.17
N PHE A 292 5.02 -15.28 16.51
CA PHE A 292 3.64 -15.29 16.02
C PHE A 292 3.42 -14.15 15.03
N GLU A 293 2.80 -14.46 13.90
CA GLU A 293 2.35 -13.51 12.87
C GLU A 293 0.82 -13.43 12.94
N PRO A 294 0.25 -12.45 13.68
CA PRO A 294 -1.19 -12.40 13.94
C PRO A 294 -2.04 -12.28 12.66
N ARG A 295 -1.53 -11.56 11.66
CA ARG A 295 -2.20 -11.36 10.37
C ARG A 295 -2.39 -12.67 9.59
N GLU A 296 -1.35 -13.50 9.49
CA GLU A 296 -1.41 -14.80 8.79
C GLU A 296 -1.94 -15.93 9.70
N ASN A 297 -2.16 -15.64 11.00
CA ASN A 297 -2.46 -16.63 12.04
C ASN A 297 -1.41 -17.75 12.13
N LYS A 298 -0.13 -17.39 12.11
CA LYS A 298 0.94 -18.35 11.87
C LYS A 298 2.02 -18.24 12.94
N PHE A 299 2.50 -19.39 13.40
CA PHE A 299 3.72 -19.48 14.18
C PHE A 299 4.88 -19.82 13.26
N ILE A 300 5.99 -19.10 13.42
CA ILE A 300 7.23 -19.34 12.70
C ILE A 300 8.29 -19.81 13.68
N THR A 301 9.04 -20.85 13.32
CA THR A 301 10.20 -21.29 14.11
C THR A 301 11.39 -20.38 13.82
N LEU A 302 11.98 -19.85 14.88
CA LEU A 302 13.16 -18.99 14.81
C LEU A 302 14.42 -19.85 14.80
N SER A 303 15.43 -19.43 14.03
CA SER A 303 16.76 -20.05 14.04
C SER A 303 17.44 -19.98 15.42
N ARG A 304 17.08 -18.97 16.24
CA ARG A 304 17.48 -18.88 17.64
C ARG A 304 16.45 -18.08 18.43
N LYS A 305 16.19 -18.50 19.67
CA LYS A 305 15.33 -17.74 20.60
C LYS A 305 15.90 -16.34 20.89
N PRO A 306 15.07 -15.29 20.94
CA PRO A 306 15.46 -14.00 21.47
C PRO A 306 16.03 -14.11 22.88
N ALA A 307 17.04 -13.30 23.18
CA ALA A 307 17.76 -13.36 24.45
C ALA A 307 18.07 -11.97 24.98
N ILE A 308 18.14 -11.83 26.30
CA ILE A 308 18.67 -10.62 26.94
C ILE A 308 20.16 -10.84 27.18
N ILE A 309 21.01 -10.01 26.57
CA ILE A 309 22.47 -10.07 26.72
C ILE A 309 22.95 -8.67 27.11
N GLY A 310 23.58 -8.55 28.27
CA GLY A 310 24.04 -7.25 28.78
C GLY A 310 22.93 -6.20 28.89
N GLY A 311 21.73 -6.61 29.30
CA GLY A 311 20.57 -5.73 29.47
C GLY A 311 19.85 -5.33 28.17
N SER A 312 20.34 -5.74 27.00
CA SER A 312 19.69 -5.48 25.71
C SER A 312 19.01 -6.74 25.17
N VAL A 313 17.86 -6.59 24.51
CA VAL A 313 17.20 -7.69 23.80
C VAL A 313 17.88 -7.92 22.46
N TYR A 314 18.29 -9.15 22.20
CA TYR A 314 18.94 -9.61 20.98
C TYR A 314 18.00 -10.51 20.19
N LEU A 315 17.89 -10.25 18.90
CA LEU A 315 17.03 -10.96 17.96
C LEU A 315 17.84 -11.65 16.86
N PRO A 316 17.39 -12.80 16.35
CA PRO A 316 18.04 -13.49 15.25
C PRO A 316 17.87 -12.71 13.94
N LEU A 317 18.96 -12.12 13.44
CA LEU A 317 18.93 -11.17 12.32
C LEU A 317 18.30 -11.77 11.05
N LYS A 318 18.66 -13.02 10.72
CA LYS A 318 18.16 -13.71 9.52
C LYS A 318 16.63 -13.83 9.54
N ASP A 319 16.07 -14.28 10.65
CA ASP A 319 14.63 -14.54 10.77
C ASP A 319 13.85 -13.22 10.67
N ILE A 320 14.34 -12.16 11.32
CA ILE A 320 13.71 -10.84 11.23
C ILE A 320 13.75 -10.29 9.80
N VAL A 321 14.91 -10.36 9.14
CA VAL A 321 15.07 -9.87 7.76
C VAL A 321 14.13 -10.61 6.80
N GLN A 322 13.97 -11.92 6.98
CA GLN A 322 13.03 -12.71 6.17
C GLN A 322 11.58 -12.28 6.38
N VAL A 323 11.16 -12.00 7.62
CA VAL A 323 9.78 -11.58 7.93
C VAL A 323 9.46 -10.20 7.36
N ILE A 324 10.41 -9.26 7.39
CA ILE A 324 10.25 -7.94 6.75
C ILE A 324 10.45 -7.98 5.22
N GLN A 325 10.46 -9.19 4.62
CA GLN A 325 10.66 -9.42 3.18
C GLN A 325 11.96 -8.83 2.64
N GLY A 326 12.97 -8.71 3.49
CA GLY A 326 14.31 -8.29 3.11
C GLY A 326 15.16 -9.45 2.61
N HIS A 327 16.28 -9.12 2.00
CA HIS A 327 17.31 -10.06 1.59
C HIS A 327 18.51 -9.98 2.53
N ILE A 328 19.08 -11.15 2.82
CA ILE A 328 20.32 -11.27 3.59
C ILE A 328 21.28 -12.20 2.86
N GLN A 329 22.51 -11.74 2.66
CA GLN A 329 23.59 -12.52 2.06
C GLN A 329 24.81 -12.47 2.97
N TYR A 330 25.32 -13.63 3.35
CA TYR A 330 26.59 -13.72 4.06
C TYR A 330 27.75 -13.80 3.06
N VAL A 331 28.78 -12.97 3.27
CA VAL A 331 30.01 -12.95 2.48
C VAL A 331 31.17 -13.34 3.41
N PRO A 332 31.62 -14.60 3.38
CA PRO A 332 32.62 -15.13 4.32
C PRO A 332 33.96 -14.40 4.28
N GLN A 333 34.44 -14.07 3.06
CA GLN A 333 35.74 -13.42 2.85
C GLN A 333 35.82 -12.04 3.50
N GLU A 334 34.68 -11.37 3.67
CA GLU A 334 34.59 -10.04 4.28
C GLU A 334 34.14 -10.09 5.75
N HIS A 335 33.87 -11.29 6.28
CA HIS A 335 33.22 -11.50 7.58
C HIS A 335 32.02 -10.58 7.79
N ALA A 336 31.18 -10.46 6.75
CA ALA A 336 30.09 -9.50 6.72
C ALA A 336 28.81 -10.11 6.18
N VAL A 337 27.67 -9.57 6.63
CA VAL A 337 26.38 -9.79 6.02
C VAL A 337 25.95 -8.52 5.27
N TYR A 338 25.47 -8.73 4.05
CA TYR A 338 24.80 -7.71 3.26
C TYR A 338 23.31 -7.88 3.45
N LEU A 339 22.66 -6.77 3.72
CA LEU A 339 21.25 -6.69 4.02
C LEU A 339 20.63 -5.69 3.06
N SER A 340 19.41 -6.00 2.64
CA SER A 340 18.60 -5.03 1.93
C SER A 340 17.12 -5.25 2.17
N GLU A 341 16.37 -4.17 2.08
CA GLU A 341 14.92 -4.25 1.96
C GLU A 341 14.54 -4.55 0.50
N ASN A 342 13.33 -5.05 0.31
CA ASN A 342 12.78 -5.47 -0.98
C ASN A 342 13.06 -4.43 -2.10
N GLY A 343 13.75 -4.84 -3.17
CA GLY A 343 13.98 -4.04 -4.39
C GLY A 343 15.31 -3.28 -4.49
N TYR A 344 16.17 -3.27 -3.46
CA TYR A 344 17.57 -2.83 -3.58
C TYR A 344 18.49 -3.96 -3.12
N TYR A 345 19.67 -4.11 -3.71
CA TYR A 345 20.65 -5.14 -3.31
C TYR A 345 21.84 -4.47 -2.62
N ASN A 346 22.36 -5.11 -1.58
CA ASN A 346 23.62 -4.73 -0.90
C ASN A 346 23.65 -3.30 -0.34
N GLU A 347 22.50 -2.78 0.12
CA GLU A 347 22.40 -1.41 0.64
C GLU A 347 23.16 -1.22 1.95
N LEU A 348 23.07 -2.21 2.85
CA LEU A 348 23.67 -2.17 4.17
C LEU A 348 24.64 -3.35 4.35
N LYS A 349 25.88 -3.06 4.73
CA LYS A 349 26.88 -4.06 5.12
C LYS A 349 27.07 -4.02 6.63
N LEU A 350 26.89 -5.14 7.30
CA LEU A 350 27.22 -5.34 8.71
C LEU A 350 28.44 -6.27 8.82
N ASN A 351 29.55 -5.75 9.33
CA ASN A 351 30.71 -6.56 9.65
C ASN A 351 30.48 -7.31 10.97
N LEU A 352 30.58 -8.64 10.95
CA LEU A 352 30.24 -9.50 12.08
C LEU A 352 31.32 -9.54 13.17
N GLN A 353 32.56 -9.17 12.87
CA GLN A 353 33.66 -9.13 13.84
C GLN A 353 33.71 -7.81 14.60
N THR A 354 33.63 -6.69 13.86
CA THR A 354 33.76 -5.32 14.40
C THR A 354 32.42 -4.69 14.76
N GLY A 355 31.32 -5.23 14.25
CA GLY A 355 30.00 -4.62 14.36
C GLY A 355 29.81 -3.37 13.50
N GLY A 356 30.78 -3.01 12.66
CA GLY A 356 30.70 -1.83 11.80
C GLY A 356 29.56 -1.95 10.79
N VAL A 357 28.73 -0.90 10.71
CA VAL A 357 27.62 -0.79 9.76
C VAL A 357 27.97 0.22 8.68
N TYR A 358 27.82 -0.17 7.43
CA TYR A 358 28.18 0.64 6.27
C TYR A 358 27.00 0.73 5.29
N ARG A 359 26.81 1.91 4.70
CA ARG A 359 25.86 2.14 3.61
C ARG A 359 26.61 2.75 2.42
N LYS A 360 26.54 2.09 1.26
CA LYS A 360 27.28 2.50 0.05
C LYS A 360 28.77 2.77 0.29
N GLY A 361 29.41 1.95 1.13
CA GLY A 361 30.84 2.07 1.48
C GLY A 361 31.16 3.02 2.64
N THR A 362 30.22 3.89 3.05
CA THR A 362 30.43 4.82 4.17
C THR A 362 30.03 4.17 5.49
N LYS A 363 30.89 4.22 6.52
CA LYS A 363 30.55 3.75 7.87
C LYS A 363 29.52 4.70 8.50
N ILE A 364 28.36 4.16 8.87
CA ILE A 364 27.25 4.91 9.46
C ILE A 364 27.00 4.57 10.93
N GLY A 365 27.61 3.51 11.44
CA GLY A 365 27.43 3.11 12.83
C GLY A 365 28.29 1.93 13.25
N THR A 366 28.15 1.53 14.52
CA THR A 366 28.73 0.29 15.08
C THR A 366 27.71 -0.32 16.02
N VAL A 367 27.44 -1.62 15.89
CA VAL A 367 26.50 -2.35 16.75
C VAL A 367 27.14 -3.60 17.35
N PRO A 368 26.84 -3.94 18.62
CA PRO A 368 27.37 -5.14 19.23
C PRO A 368 26.73 -6.38 18.60
N VAL A 369 27.47 -7.08 17.74
CA VAL A 369 27.02 -8.32 17.11
C VAL A 369 27.40 -9.51 18.01
N ARG A 370 26.50 -10.49 18.11
CA ARG A 370 26.76 -11.75 18.81
C ARG A 370 26.47 -12.92 17.87
N THR A 371 27.45 -13.74 17.59
CA THR A 371 27.24 -15.01 16.88
C THR A 371 27.13 -16.12 17.90
N VAL A 372 26.00 -16.83 17.92
CA VAL A 372 25.76 -17.95 18.83
C VAL A 372 25.29 -19.14 18.00
N ASP A 373 26.09 -20.22 18.00
CA ASP A 373 25.87 -21.44 17.21
C ASP A 373 25.62 -21.16 15.72
N GLY A 374 26.39 -20.24 15.14
CA GLY A 374 26.26 -19.83 13.73
C GLY A 374 25.13 -18.84 13.44
N THR A 375 24.25 -18.55 14.40
CA THR A 375 23.20 -17.53 14.24
C THR A 375 23.72 -16.16 14.67
N THR A 376 23.57 -15.17 13.78
CA THR A 376 23.88 -13.77 14.09
C THR A 376 22.72 -13.15 14.85
N LEU A 377 22.98 -12.74 16.09
CA LEU A 377 22.08 -11.98 16.93
C LEU A 377 22.49 -10.50 16.95
N VAL A 378 21.50 -9.64 16.81
CA VAL A 378 21.67 -8.18 16.84
C VAL A 378 20.76 -7.57 17.90
N PRO A 379 21.15 -6.46 18.54
CA PRO A 379 20.29 -5.77 19.48
C PRO A 379 19.06 -5.22 18.75
N LEU A 380 17.92 -5.20 19.45
CA LEU A 380 16.65 -4.63 18.96
C LEU A 380 16.84 -3.26 18.29
N ARG A 381 17.64 -2.39 18.92
CA ARG A 381 17.96 -1.04 18.45
C ARG A 381 18.57 -1.01 17.04
N PHE A 382 19.39 -1.98 16.66
CA PHE A 382 19.97 -2.05 15.31
C PHE A 382 18.86 -2.10 14.24
N LEU A 383 17.78 -2.82 14.51
CA LEU A 383 16.69 -2.98 13.57
C LEU A 383 15.90 -1.68 13.38
N THR A 384 15.65 -0.93 14.45
CA THR A 384 15.04 0.40 14.35
C THR A 384 15.96 1.41 13.66
N GLU A 385 17.24 1.44 14.00
CA GLU A 385 18.17 2.45 13.46
C GLU A 385 18.49 2.23 11.99
N GLN A 386 18.64 0.97 11.57
CA GLN A 386 19.10 0.66 10.21
C GLN A 386 17.97 0.37 9.22
N PHE A 387 16.85 -0.18 9.70
CA PHE A 387 15.68 -0.54 8.89
C PHE A 387 14.42 0.26 9.23
N GLY A 388 14.51 1.25 10.13
CA GLY A 388 13.36 2.08 10.49
C GLY A 388 12.20 1.32 11.14
N LEU A 389 12.41 0.07 11.58
CA LEU A 389 11.34 -0.75 12.13
C LEU A 389 10.81 -0.15 13.43
N LYS A 390 9.48 -0.10 13.54
CA LYS A 390 8.82 0.26 14.79
C LYS A 390 8.76 -0.99 15.67
N LEU A 391 9.32 -0.88 16.87
CA LEU A 391 9.47 -1.97 17.81
C LEU A 391 8.80 -1.60 19.13
N ASP A 392 8.06 -2.52 19.72
CA ASP A 392 7.55 -2.44 21.09
C ASP A 392 8.16 -3.58 21.91
N TYR A 393 8.50 -3.32 23.17
CA TYR A 393 8.93 -4.35 24.10
C TYR A 393 8.13 -4.26 25.39
N ASN A 394 7.34 -5.29 25.67
CA ASN A 394 6.65 -5.44 26.93
C ASN A 394 7.55 -6.23 27.91
N PRO A 395 8.06 -5.61 28.98
CA PRO A 395 8.96 -6.27 29.92
C PRO A 395 8.27 -7.32 30.81
N ILE A 396 6.95 -7.22 31.00
CA ILE A 396 6.17 -8.15 31.84
C ILE A 396 6.01 -9.49 31.11
N SER A 397 5.53 -9.45 29.87
CA SER A 397 5.39 -10.64 29.03
C SER A 397 6.69 -11.03 28.31
N LYS A 398 7.72 -10.17 28.37
CA LYS A 398 8.99 -10.28 27.63
C LYS A 398 8.77 -10.44 26.12
N THR A 399 7.71 -9.82 25.62
CA THR A 399 7.32 -9.85 24.21
C THR A 399 7.89 -8.65 23.48
N VAL A 400 8.49 -8.89 22.32
CA VAL A 400 8.89 -7.90 21.34
C VAL A 400 7.89 -7.94 20.20
N SER A 401 7.25 -6.82 19.90
CA SER A 401 6.38 -6.67 18.73
C SER A 401 7.13 -5.87 17.67
N ILE A 402 7.33 -6.48 16.50
CA ILE A 402 7.93 -5.82 15.33
C ILE A 402 6.83 -5.41 14.38
N HIS A 403 6.79 -4.13 14.04
CA HIS A 403 5.86 -3.57 13.08
C HIS A 403 6.62 -3.16 11.82
N TYR A 404 6.23 -3.75 10.69
CA TYR A 404 6.75 -3.43 9.37
C TYR A 404 5.61 -2.93 8.48
N ASN A 405 5.83 -1.77 7.88
CA ASN A 405 4.86 -1.13 7.00
C ASN A 405 5.32 -1.29 5.55
N SER A 406 4.43 -1.81 4.72
CA SER A 406 4.59 -1.83 3.26
C SER A 406 3.35 -1.24 2.59
N TRP A 407 3.28 -1.37 1.26
CA TRP A 407 2.15 -0.89 0.47
C TRP A 407 1.42 -2.06 -0.18
N PHE A 408 0.11 -2.14 0.02
CA PHE A 408 -0.78 -2.94 -0.79
C PHE A 408 -1.16 -2.15 -2.04
N THR A 409 -0.88 -2.72 -3.20
CA THR A 409 -1.17 -2.12 -4.51
C THR A 409 -2.07 -3.05 -5.32
N ASN A 410 -3.10 -2.48 -5.91
CA ASN A 410 -3.88 -3.12 -6.95
C ASN A 410 -4.36 -2.07 -7.94
N SER A 411 -4.62 -2.47 -9.18
CA SER A 411 -5.04 -1.52 -10.20
C SER A 411 -5.73 -2.17 -11.37
N ARG A 412 -6.79 -1.55 -11.89
CA ARG A 412 -7.39 -1.95 -13.17
C ARG A 412 -6.37 -1.82 -14.30
N ALA A 413 -6.56 -2.61 -15.35
CA ALA A 413 -5.87 -2.33 -16.60
C ALA A 413 -6.35 -0.96 -17.11
N LEU A 414 -5.41 -0.06 -17.41
CA LEU A 414 -5.77 1.23 -17.98
C LEU A 414 -6.25 1.01 -19.42
N GLU A 415 -7.33 1.68 -19.79
CA GLU A 415 -7.86 1.63 -21.14
C GLU A 415 -6.90 2.31 -22.14
N GLN A 416 -7.05 1.99 -23.42
CA GLN A 416 -6.28 2.69 -24.45
C GLN A 416 -6.62 4.18 -24.40
N ALA A 417 -5.60 5.00 -24.20
CA ALA A 417 -5.76 6.44 -24.13
C ALA A 417 -5.76 7.05 -25.54
N ASP A 418 -6.74 7.89 -25.81
CA ASP A 418 -6.93 8.65 -27.05
C ASP A 418 -6.65 10.16 -26.88
N LYS A 419 -6.21 10.58 -25.68
CA LYS A 419 -5.84 11.96 -25.36
C LYS A 419 -4.42 12.04 -24.79
N ALA A 420 -3.77 13.20 -24.99
CA ALA A 420 -2.43 13.47 -24.48
C ALA A 420 -2.32 13.54 -22.95
N ASP A 421 -3.44 13.61 -22.24
CA ASP A 421 -3.50 13.55 -20.78
C ASP A 421 -4.49 12.46 -20.35
N TYR A 422 -4.02 11.52 -19.53
CA TYR A 422 -4.83 10.44 -18.98
C TYR A 422 -5.14 10.69 -17.51
N SER A 423 -6.40 10.54 -17.10
CA SER A 423 -6.81 10.70 -15.71
C SER A 423 -6.99 9.34 -15.05
N VAL A 424 -6.37 9.15 -13.89
CA VAL A 424 -6.44 7.92 -13.08
C VAL A 424 -6.95 8.27 -11.70
N THR A 425 -7.96 7.55 -11.22
CA THR A 425 -8.41 7.67 -9.83
C THR A 425 -7.58 6.78 -8.91
N VAL A 426 -7.11 7.31 -7.78
CA VAL A 426 -6.25 6.58 -6.83
C VAL A 426 -6.82 6.66 -5.42
N LEU A 427 -7.27 5.53 -4.87
CA LEU A 427 -7.64 5.42 -3.45
C LEU A 427 -6.37 5.21 -2.61
N SER A 428 -6.02 6.19 -1.78
CA SER A 428 -4.84 6.11 -0.92
C SER A 428 -4.96 6.93 0.38
N THR A 429 -3.90 6.97 1.18
CA THR A 429 -3.82 7.81 2.38
C THR A 429 -3.54 9.27 2.04
N ALA A 430 -4.11 10.19 2.81
CA ALA A 430 -3.96 11.63 2.62
C ALA A 430 -2.52 12.11 2.95
N GLY A 431 -1.84 12.75 1.99
CA GLY A 431 -0.55 13.44 2.18
C GLY A 431 0.37 13.35 0.96
N PRO A 432 1.50 14.08 0.91
CA PRO A 432 2.46 14.04 -0.19
C PRO A 432 3.28 12.74 -0.20
N SER A 433 2.70 11.60 0.17
CA SER A 433 3.41 10.32 0.33
C SER A 433 3.80 9.69 -1.01
N PHE A 434 3.23 10.16 -2.12
CA PHE A 434 3.47 9.55 -3.43
C PHE A 434 3.78 10.56 -4.52
N LEU A 435 4.62 10.13 -5.45
CA LEU A 435 4.87 10.80 -6.72
C LEU A 435 4.28 9.94 -7.82
N TYR A 436 3.51 10.56 -8.69
CA TYR A 436 2.91 9.93 -9.85
C TYR A 436 3.56 10.47 -11.11
N GLU A 437 3.94 9.60 -12.02
CA GLU A 437 4.64 9.98 -13.23
C GLU A 437 4.37 9.04 -14.40
N ASN A 438 4.71 9.51 -15.60
CA ASN A 438 4.90 8.64 -16.75
C ASN A 438 6.39 8.30 -16.84
N SER A 439 6.77 7.03 -16.97
CA SER A 439 8.19 6.63 -17.03
C SER A 439 8.97 7.32 -18.16
N ARG A 440 8.29 7.67 -19.27
CA ARG A 440 8.89 8.35 -20.43
C ARG A 440 9.01 9.86 -20.28
N LEU A 441 8.31 10.48 -19.32
CA LEU A 441 8.26 11.92 -19.11
C LEU A 441 8.74 12.33 -17.71
N GLY A 442 8.87 11.39 -16.78
CA GLY A 442 9.16 11.65 -15.38
C GLY A 442 8.03 12.40 -14.68
N SER A 443 8.27 12.78 -13.43
CA SER A 443 7.34 13.62 -12.68
C SER A 443 7.37 15.05 -13.24
N GLU A 444 6.29 15.41 -13.92
CA GLU A 444 5.87 16.80 -14.04
C GLU A 444 5.02 17.14 -12.81
N ASN A 445 4.97 18.40 -12.39
CA ASN A 445 4.21 18.88 -11.22
C ASN A 445 2.67 18.74 -11.36
N GLY A 446 2.16 17.67 -11.97
CA GLY A 446 0.79 17.49 -12.44
C GLY A 446 0.02 16.44 -11.64
N TRP A 447 -0.21 16.67 -10.36
CA TRP A 447 -1.38 16.09 -9.71
C TRP A 447 -2.22 17.22 -9.14
N SER A 448 -3.51 17.21 -9.45
CA SER A 448 -4.47 18.15 -8.88
C SER A 448 -5.26 17.40 -7.80
N TYR A 449 -5.27 17.93 -6.58
CA TYR A 449 -6.20 17.45 -5.56
C TYR A 449 -7.63 17.67 -6.08
N ILE A 450 -8.37 16.58 -6.25
CA ILE A 450 -9.82 16.63 -6.35
C ILE A 450 -10.30 15.94 -5.07
N GLN A 451 -11.02 16.67 -4.22
CA GLN A 451 -11.45 16.23 -2.89
C GLN A 451 -12.55 15.16 -2.97
N ASN A 452 -12.23 13.99 -3.52
CA ASN A 452 -13.15 12.85 -3.52
C ASN A 452 -13.07 12.15 -2.16
N LYS A 453 -14.25 11.89 -1.58
CA LYS A 453 -14.37 11.14 -0.34
C LYS A 453 -14.01 9.67 -0.57
N PRO A 454 -13.30 9.01 0.36
CA PRO A 454 -13.12 7.57 0.32
C PRO A 454 -14.46 6.83 0.52
N PRO A 455 -14.52 5.51 0.27
CA PRO A 455 -15.71 4.72 0.55
C PRO A 455 -16.22 4.87 2.00
N GLN A 456 -17.53 4.72 2.19
CA GLN A 456 -18.15 4.77 3.52
C GLN A 456 -17.44 3.81 4.50
N GLY A 457 -17.16 4.25 5.72
CA GLY A 457 -16.42 3.47 6.73
C GLY A 457 -14.90 3.67 6.70
N TYR A 458 -14.35 4.37 5.71
CA TYR A 458 -12.98 4.86 5.76
C TYR A 458 -12.92 6.24 6.42
N ASN A 459 -11.92 6.45 7.28
CA ASN A 459 -11.70 7.75 7.91
C ASN A 459 -11.20 8.77 6.87
N THR A 460 -12.00 9.80 6.59
CA THR A 460 -11.72 10.87 5.61
C THR A 460 -10.50 11.72 5.97
N LEU A 461 -10.07 11.74 7.24
CA LEU A 461 -8.82 12.39 7.66
C LEU A 461 -7.58 11.56 7.30
N LYS A 462 -7.75 10.25 7.10
CA LYS A 462 -6.66 9.31 6.83
C LYS A 462 -6.61 8.89 5.36
N TYR A 463 -7.76 8.69 4.72
CA TYR A 463 -7.87 8.15 3.37
C TYR A 463 -8.64 9.11 2.45
N THR A 464 -8.29 9.10 1.18
CA THR A 464 -8.89 9.95 0.15
C THR A 464 -8.75 9.29 -1.22
N VAL A 465 -9.61 9.70 -2.16
CA VAL A 465 -9.49 9.33 -3.57
C VAL A 465 -8.94 10.54 -4.33
N TYR A 466 -7.83 10.33 -5.03
CA TYR A 466 -7.18 11.34 -5.86
C TYR A 466 -7.56 11.17 -7.33
N VAL A 467 -7.50 12.26 -8.09
CA VAL A 467 -7.43 12.19 -9.56
C VAL A 467 -6.03 12.62 -9.97
N VAL A 468 -5.30 11.70 -10.56
CA VAL A 468 -3.94 11.90 -11.05
C VAL A 468 -4.01 12.07 -12.57
N ARG A 469 -3.43 13.15 -13.10
CA ARG A 469 -3.36 13.40 -14.54
C ARG A 469 -1.95 13.12 -15.03
N ILE A 470 -1.82 12.29 -16.06
CA ILE A 470 -0.54 11.80 -16.54
C ILE A 470 -0.41 12.22 -18.00
N PRO A 471 0.62 13.02 -18.36
CA PRO A 471 0.90 13.32 -19.74
C PRO A 471 1.37 12.04 -20.46
N LEU A 472 0.97 11.89 -21.71
CA LEU A 472 1.28 10.72 -22.54
C LEU A 472 2.13 11.08 -23.75
N LEU A 473 2.83 10.08 -24.28
CA LEU A 473 3.45 10.11 -25.60
C LEU A 473 2.84 9.03 -26.50
N PRO A 474 2.97 9.12 -27.84
CA PRO A 474 2.56 8.05 -28.75
C PRO A 474 3.19 6.70 -28.40
N GLY A 475 2.40 5.63 -28.49
CA GLY A 475 2.85 4.26 -28.28
C GLY A 475 2.85 3.85 -26.81
N ASP A 476 3.88 3.12 -26.39
CA ASP A 476 3.94 2.53 -25.05
C ASP A 476 4.28 3.58 -24.00
N ASN A 477 3.53 3.54 -22.89
CA ASN A 477 3.70 4.39 -21.72
C ASN A 477 3.62 3.52 -20.47
N GLU A 478 4.04 4.07 -19.34
CA GLU A 478 3.97 3.39 -18.06
C GLU A 478 3.64 4.39 -16.97
N PHE A 479 2.52 4.16 -16.29
CA PHE A 479 2.14 4.94 -15.12
C PHE A 479 2.91 4.41 -13.92
N VAL A 480 3.82 5.22 -13.38
CA VAL A 480 4.68 4.85 -12.27
C VAL A 480 4.26 5.65 -11.04
N TYR A 481 4.14 4.97 -9.90
CA TYR A 481 4.00 5.64 -8.62
C TYR A 481 5.10 5.23 -7.66
N ARG A 482 5.64 6.25 -6.99
CA ARG A 482 6.78 6.15 -6.10
C ARG A 482 6.40 6.63 -4.72
N ASP A 483 7.08 6.11 -3.71
CA ASP A 483 7.13 6.74 -2.41
C ASP A 483 7.86 8.08 -2.55
N ALA A 484 7.26 9.17 -2.08
CA ALA A 484 7.77 10.52 -2.32
C ALA A 484 9.04 10.85 -1.53
N LEU A 485 9.21 10.22 -0.36
CA LEU A 485 10.37 10.44 0.51
C LEU A 485 11.58 9.66 0.01
N SER A 486 11.42 8.36 -0.18
CA SER A 486 12.49 7.45 -0.62
C SER A 486 12.70 7.45 -2.14
N ARG A 487 11.76 8.00 -2.93
CA ARG A 487 11.72 7.93 -4.39
C ARG A 487 11.64 6.50 -4.95
N ARG A 488 11.40 5.50 -4.09
CA ARG A 488 11.28 4.08 -4.46
C ARG A 488 10.04 3.88 -5.32
N VAL A 489 10.18 3.17 -6.45
CA VAL A 489 9.02 2.69 -7.22
C VAL A 489 8.24 1.72 -6.35
N ILE A 490 6.97 2.02 -6.12
CA ILE A 490 6.05 1.12 -5.43
C ILE A 490 5.52 0.11 -6.44
N ASN A 491 5.00 0.60 -7.56
CA ASN A 491 4.53 -0.22 -8.67
C ASN A 491 4.40 0.64 -9.93
N SER A 492 4.18 -0.02 -11.06
CA SER A 492 3.93 0.61 -12.33
C SER A 492 2.86 -0.13 -13.12
N ILE A 493 2.17 0.60 -14.00
CA ILE A 493 1.11 0.05 -14.84
C ILE A 493 1.46 0.39 -16.30
N PRO A 494 1.86 -0.60 -17.12
CA PRO A 494 2.09 -0.36 -18.53
C PRO A 494 0.76 -0.17 -19.26
N PHE A 495 0.72 0.77 -20.20
CA PHE A 495 -0.44 1.00 -21.06
C PHE A 495 -0.04 1.65 -22.38
N LYS A 496 -0.85 1.44 -23.42
CA LYS A 496 -0.57 1.96 -24.76
C LYS A 496 -1.49 3.13 -25.07
N ALA A 497 -0.89 4.23 -25.53
CA ALA A 497 -1.60 5.40 -26.00
C ALA A 497 -1.74 5.34 -27.53
N ASN A 498 -2.98 5.38 -28.01
CA ASN A 498 -3.28 5.44 -29.44
C ASN A 498 -3.31 6.90 -29.90
N LEU A 499 -2.14 7.54 -29.78
CA LEU A 499 -1.93 8.95 -30.12
C LEU A 499 -1.05 9.07 -31.36
N SER A 500 -1.37 10.04 -32.20
CA SER A 500 -0.48 10.54 -33.24
C SER A 500 0.45 11.64 -32.69
N ASP A 501 1.44 12.05 -33.47
CA ASP A 501 2.31 13.16 -33.13
C ASP A 501 1.59 14.52 -33.07
N ALA A 502 0.48 14.67 -33.81
CA ALA A 502 -0.38 15.85 -33.76
C ALA A 502 -1.20 15.98 -32.47
N ASP A 503 -1.40 14.89 -31.75
CA ASP A 503 -2.25 14.87 -30.55
C ASP A 503 -1.53 15.41 -29.31
N ILE A 504 -0.19 15.57 -29.35
CA ILE A 504 0.61 16.00 -28.20
C ILE A 504 0.80 17.52 -28.23
N PRO A 505 0.08 18.31 -27.42
CA PRO A 505 0.13 19.76 -27.52
C PRO A 505 1.43 20.34 -26.96
N PHE A 506 1.78 21.55 -27.41
CA PHE A 506 2.69 22.41 -26.66
C PHE A 506 2.04 22.77 -25.31
N ARG A 507 2.76 22.54 -24.20
CA ARG A 507 2.23 22.73 -22.85
C ARG A 507 2.57 24.14 -22.36
N TYR A 508 1.70 25.10 -22.69
CA TYR A 508 1.82 26.48 -22.21
C TYR A 508 1.59 26.56 -20.69
N SER A 509 2.34 27.43 -20.03
CA SER A 509 2.16 27.65 -18.60
C SER A 509 0.85 28.40 -18.33
N GLY A 510 0.20 28.13 -17.19
CA GLY A 510 -0.92 28.92 -16.71
C GLY A 510 -0.50 30.21 -15.98
N TYR A 511 0.70 30.75 -16.25
CA TYR A 511 1.18 31.96 -15.60
C TYR A 511 0.48 33.18 -16.19
N PRO A 512 -0.30 33.97 -15.41
CA PRO A 512 -1.18 35.01 -15.96
C PRO A 512 -0.46 36.09 -16.79
N ALA A 513 0.85 36.29 -16.59
CA ALA A 513 1.62 37.25 -17.38
C ALA A 513 1.82 36.82 -18.85
N PHE A 514 1.46 35.58 -19.21
CA PHE A 514 1.51 35.08 -20.58
C PHE A 514 0.13 34.90 -21.21
N ASP A 515 -0.93 35.41 -20.57
CA ASP A 515 -2.28 35.38 -21.16
C ASP A 515 -2.25 36.10 -22.52
N GLY A 516 -2.67 35.39 -23.58
CA GLY A 516 -2.64 35.90 -24.96
C GLY A 516 -1.30 35.78 -25.69
N LEU A 517 -0.27 35.18 -25.08
CA LEU A 517 0.99 34.87 -25.76
C LEU A 517 0.83 33.62 -26.65
N ASP A 518 0.92 33.80 -27.96
CA ASP A 518 1.09 32.71 -28.93
C ASP A 518 2.50 32.79 -29.56
N LEU A 519 3.16 31.65 -29.64
CA LEU A 519 4.50 31.50 -30.18
C LEU A 519 4.53 30.80 -31.55
N ASN A 520 3.39 30.29 -32.05
CA ASN A 520 3.31 29.57 -33.33
C ASN A 520 4.46 28.56 -33.54
N LEU A 521 4.74 27.77 -32.50
CA LEU A 521 5.91 26.90 -32.44
C LEU A 521 5.87 25.77 -33.47
N LYS A 522 7.05 25.43 -33.99
CA LYS A 522 7.30 24.27 -34.86
C LYS A 522 8.59 23.58 -34.43
N LEU A 523 8.58 22.25 -34.50
CA LEU A 523 9.76 21.43 -34.26
C LEU A 523 10.19 20.76 -35.57
N ILE A 524 11.48 20.79 -35.88
CA ILE A 524 12.05 20.14 -37.07
C ILE A 524 13.18 19.22 -36.63
N SER A 525 13.10 17.94 -36.94
CA SER A 525 14.15 16.96 -36.61
C SER A 525 15.33 17.03 -37.58
N SER A 526 16.41 16.32 -37.25
CA SER A 526 17.67 16.36 -38.02
C SER A 526 17.56 15.84 -39.45
N ASP A 527 16.54 15.02 -39.72
CA ASP A 527 16.17 14.52 -41.05
C ASP A 527 15.29 15.51 -41.85
N GLY A 528 14.95 16.66 -41.27
CA GLY A 528 14.10 17.68 -41.89
C GLY A 528 12.60 17.44 -41.72
N LYS A 529 12.16 16.39 -41.00
CA LYS A 529 10.73 16.19 -40.72
C LYS A 529 10.21 17.31 -39.81
N ALA A 530 9.17 18.00 -40.26
CA ALA A 530 8.42 18.94 -39.44
C ALA A 530 7.38 18.20 -38.59
N TRP A 531 7.33 18.53 -37.30
CA TRP A 531 6.39 17.95 -36.34
C TRP A 531 5.25 18.93 -36.05
N PRO A 532 4.00 18.46 -36.05
CA PRO A 532 2.82 19.33 -36.00
C PRO A 532 2.53 19.94 -34.63
N ALA A 533 3.15 19.43 -33.54
CA ALA A 533 2.78 19.80 -32.18
C ALA A 533 3.97 19.70 -31.19
N GLY A 534 3.70 19.64 -29.89
CA GLY A 534 4.66 19.67 -28.78
C GLY A 534 5.44 18.37 -28.55
N TYR A 535 5.60 17.55 -29.58
CA TYR A 535 6.38 16.31 -29.56
C TYR A 535 7.20 16.17 -30.84
N ALA A 536 8.47 15.81 -30.69
CA ALA A 536 9.33 15.45 -31.81
C ALA A 536 10.21 14.24 -31.49
N GLU A 537 10.56 13.47 -32.52
CA GLU A 537 11.59 12.45 -32.48
C GLU A 537 12.75 12.82 -33.39
N THR A 538 13.98 12.56 -32.97
CA THR A 538 15.20 12.87 -33.74
C THR A 538 16.31 11.88 -33.46
N SER A 539 17.29 11.78 -34.35
CA SER A 539 18.52 11.00 -34.15
C SER A 539 19.71 11.83 -33.66
N SER A 540 19.65 13.16 -33.77
CA SER A 540 20.82 14.00 -33.43
C SER A 540 20.50 15.39 -32.92
N TYR A 541 19.55 16.11 -33.49
CA TYR A 541 19.18 17.46 -33.04
C TYR A 541 17.74 17.79 -33.43
N ALA A 542 17.13 18.75 -32.76
CA ALA A 542 15.85 19.31 -33.15
C ALA A 542 15.95 20.83 -33.20
N ASP A 543 15.52 21.42 -34.31
CA ASP A 543 15.38 22.86 -34.44
C ASP A 543 14.00 23.27 -33.91
N ILE A 544 14.00 24.23 -32.99
CA ILE A 544 12.82 24.82 -32.36
C ILE A 544 12.65 26.19 -32.99
N ILE A 545 11.56 26.37 -33.73
CA ILE A 545 11.29 27.59 -34.49
C ILE A 545 9.96 28.15 -34.00
N GLY A 546 9.87 29.46 -33.84
CA GLY A 546 8.62 30.11 -33.48
C GLY A 546 8.58 31.56 -33.91
N ILE A 547 7.39 32.14 -33.81
CA ILE A 547 7.12 33.55 -34.08
C ILE A 547 6.23 34.06 -32.95
N MET A 548 6.72 35.05 -32.22
CA MET A 548 5.97 35.74 -31.17
C MET A 548 5.28 36.95 -31.76
N GLU A 549 3.99 37.14 -31.48
CA GLU A 549 3.28 38.34 -31.93
C GLU A 549 3.88 39.61 -31.27
N PRO A 550 4.50 40.52 -32.06
CA PRO A 550 5.33 41.59 -31.52
C PRO A 550 4.53 42.75 -30.90
N GLU A 551 3.21 42.77 -31.10
CA GLU A 551 2.28 43.79 -30.60
C GLU A 551 2.16 43.73 -29.06
N THR A 552 2.19 42.52 -28.49
CA THR A 552 1.91 42.28 -27.06
C THR A 552 3.17 42.00 -26.24
N PHE A 553 4.14 41.27 -26.80
CA PHE A 553 5.36 40.86 -26.11
C PHE A 553 6.62 41.25 -26.92
N LYS A 554 7.37 42.25 -26.42
CA LYS A 554 8.59 42.77 -27.09
C LYS A 554 9.86 42.20 -26.50
N TYR A 555 10.03 40.89 -26.59
CA TYR A 555 11.24 40.22 -26.12
C TYR A 555 12.31 40.22 -27.21
N THR A 556 13.53 40.61 -26.86
CA THR A 556 14.71 40.57 -27.76
C THR A 556 15.51 39.28 -27.63
N SER A 557 15.16 38.45 -26.65
CA SER A 557 15.76 37.14 -26.41
C SER A 557 14.76 36.25 -25.67
N LEU A 558 14.98 34.95 -25.71
CA LEU A 558 14.30 33.98 -24.85
C LEU A 558 15.35 33.16 -24.12
N ARG A 559 14.92 32.45 -23.07
CA ARG A 559 15.77 31.45 -22.41
C ARG A 559 15.21 30.06 -22.61
N ILE A 560 16.09 29.08 -22.72
CA ILE A 560 15.73 27.66 -22.81
C ILE A 560 16.50 26.86 -21.78
N THR A 561 15.82 25.90 -21.17
CA THR A 561 16.45 24.78 -20.47
C THR A 561 15.95 23.48 -21.09
N TYR A 562 16.71 22.43 -20.86
CA TYR A 562 16.25 21.08 -21.12
C TYR A 562 16.77 20.15 -20.03
N ARG A 563 16.06 19.04 -19.83
CA ARG A 563 16.50 17.97 -18.95
C ARG A 563 16.13 16.63 -19.55
N LYS A 564 17.07 15.70 -19.52
CA LYS A 564 16.79 14.28 -19.72
C LYS A 564 15.82 13.82 -18.64
N VAL A 565 14.85 12.96 -18.95
CA VAL A 565 13.94 12.41 -17.94
C VAL A 565 14.74 11.66 -16.86
N GLY A 566 14.51 12.01 -15.58
CA GLY A 566 15.30 11.54 -14.45
C GLY A 566 16.68 12.20 -14.28
N GLY A 567 17.06 13.09 -15.20
CA GLY A 567 18.32 13.82 -15.20
C GLY A 567 18.25 15.20 -14.55
N THR A 568 19.40 15.89 -14.57
CA THR A 568 19.51 17.26 -14.06
C THR A 568 19.15 18.26 -15.15
N GLU A 569 18.51 19.35 -14.77
CA GLU A 569 18.20 20.44 -15.69
C GLU A 569 19.45 21.24 -16.05
N THR A 570 19.60 21.60 -17.32
CA THR A 570 20.71 22.43 -17.77
C THR A 570 20.65 23.85 -17.22
N LYS A 571 21.78 24.55 -17.27
CA LYS A 571 21.79 26.00 -17.08
C LYS A 571 20.95 26.67 -18.18
N PRO A 572 20.20 27.74 -17.86
CA PRO A 572 19.44 28.48 -18.87
C PRO A 572 20.36 29.04 -19.96
N LEU A 573 20.01 28.77 -21.21
CA LEU A 573 20.69 29.31 -22.39
C LEU A 573 19.84 30.42 -22.98
N SER A 574 20.43 31.59 -23.23
CA SER A 574 19.73 32.69 -23.91
C SER A 574 19.97 32.63 -25.42
N PHE A 575 18.93 32.90 -26.20
CA PHE A 575 19.00 33.00 -27.66
C PHE A 575 18.19 34.19 -28.17
N PRO A 576 18.58 34.81 -29.29
CA PRO A 576 17.97 36.04 -29.78
C PRO A 576 16.58 35.81 -30.37
N VAL A 577 15.73 36.84 -30.25
CA VAL A 577 14.46 36.97 -30.99
C VAL A 577 14.62 38.15 -31.95
N ALA A 578 14.29 37.94 -33.21
CA ALA A 578 14.38 38.95 -34.24
C ALA A 578 13.32 40.04 -34.06
N LYS A 579 13.49 41.16 -34.78
CA LYS A 579 12.57 42.32 -34.68
C LYS A 579 11.14 41.99 -35.13
N ASP A 580 10.99 41.03 -36.03
CA ASP A 580 9.71 40.51 -36.51
C ASP A 580 9.10 39.45 -35.57
N GLY A 581 9.72 39.21 -34.42
CA GLY A 581 9.28 38.21 -33.43
C GLY A 581 9.73 36.78 -33.73
N SER A 582 10.39 36.53 -34.87
CA SER A 582 10.87 35.20 -35.22
C SER A 582 12.08 34.78 -34.38
N PHE A 583 12.16 33.48 -34.07
CA PHE A 583 13.31 32.91 -33.38
C PHE A 583 13.56 31.46 -33.81
N SER A 584 14.80 31.02 -33.63
CA SER A 584 15.21 29.64 -33.85
C SER A 584 16.27 29.24 -32.84
N PHE A 585 16.17 28.03 -32.32
CA PHE A 585 17.16 27.41 -31.45
C PHE A 585 17.39 25.95 -31.82
N ARG A 586 18.65 25.56 -32.01
CA ARG A 586 19.02 24.15 -32.24
C ARG A 586 19.28 23.45 -30.91
N PHE A 587 18.36 22.59 -30.51
CA PHE A 587 18.58 21.67 -29.40
C PHE A 587 19.46 20.49 -29.87
N LYS A 588 20.59 20.27 -29.17
CA LYS A 588 21.46 19.12 -29.37
C LYS A 588 21.63 18.37 -28.02
N PRO A 589 21.20 17.10 -27.92
CA PRO A 589 21.34 16.26 -26.73
C PRO A 589 22.80 15.80 -26.50
N GLU A 590 23.05 15.19 -25.35
CA GLU A 590 24.32 14.49 -25.07
C GLU A 590 24.43 13.22 -25.94
N ASP A 591 25.64 12.88 -26.39
CA ASP A 591 25.94 11.70 -27.23
C ASP A 591 25.93 10.40 -26.40
N ASP A 592 24.82 10.14 -25.71
CA ASP A 592 24.60 8.93 -24.92
C ASP A 592 23.93 7.83 -25.75
N PRO A 593 24.39 6.57 -25.69
CA PRO A 593 23.70 5.46 -26.34
C PRO A 593 22.33 5.19 -25.69
N GLY A 594 21.29 5.04 -26.51
CA GLY A 594 19.94 4.66 -26.10
C GLY A 594 18.86 5.69 -26.45
N THR A 595 17.59 5.34 -26.25
CA THR A 595 16.47 6.25 -26.47
C THR A 595 16.17 7.06 -25.22
N TYR A 596 16.18 8.39 -25.34
CA TYR A 596 15.94 9.29 -24.21
C TYR A 596 14.97 10.41 -24.56
N THR A 597 14.02 10.65 -23.66
CA THR A 597 13.15 11.82 -23.75
C THR A 597 13.77 12.99 -22.99
N TYR A 598 13.71 14.15 -23.61
CA TYR A 598 14.05 15.44 -23.02
C TYR A 598 12.78 16.27 -22.84
N ILE A 599 12.64 16.87 -21.67
CA ILE A 599 11.66 17.92 -21.42
C ILE A 599 12.37 19.23 -21.70
N VAL A 600 11.84 20.00 -22.66
CA VAL A 600 12.40 21.27 -23.10
C VAL A 600 11.44 22.38 -22.69
N THR A 601 11.95 23.43 -22.05
CA THR A 601 11.12 24.53 -21.56
C THR A 601 11.70 25.87 -22.01
N LEU A 602 10.84 26.69 -22.63
CA LEU A 602 11.13 28.09 -22.92
C LEU A 602 10.71 28.97 -21.75
N TYR A 603 11.50 29.99 -21.46
CA TYR A 603 11.31 30.94 -20.36
C TYR A 603 11.39 32.37 -20.86
N ASN A 604 10.78 33.27 -20.09
CA ASN A 604 10.92 34.71 -20.28
C ASN A 604 12.41 35.15 -20.25
N PRO A 605 12.74 36.32 -20.81
CA PRO A 605 14.08 36.90 -20.67
C PRO A 605 14.39 37.26 -19.20
N PRO A 606 15.67 37.43 -18.83
CA PRO A 606 16.04 37.88 -17.48
C PRO A 606 15.37 39.20 -17.11
N ARG A 607 14.89 39.29 -15.87
CA ARG A 607 14.33 40.49 -15.22
C ARG A 607 13.11 41.11 -15.91
N THR A 608 12.41 40.37 -16.77
CA THR A 608 11.20 40.89 -17.44
C THR A 608 9.92 40.69 -16.65
N ILE A 609 9.90 39.73 -15.71
CA ILE A 609 8.76 39.50 -14.83
C ILE A 609 9.20 39.75 -13.39
N VAL A 610 8.53 40.70 -12.75
CA VAL A 610 8.78 41.08 -11.36
C VAL A 610 8.57 39.88 -10.45
N LYS A 611 9.57 39.54 -9.63
CA LYS A 611 9.58 38.41 -8.68
C LYS A 611 9.51 36.99 -9.28
N ALA A 612 9.50 36.85 -10.60
CA ALA A 612 9.57 35.55 -11.28
C ALA A 612 10.59 35.60 -12.41
N ASP A 613 11.86 35.69 -12.04
CA ASP A 613 12.92 35.88 -13.04
C ASP A 613 12.87 34.78 -14.09
N ARG A 614 12.63 33.51 -13.73
CA ARG A 614 12.57 32.33 -14.61
C ARG A 614 11.15 31.73 -14.68
N ALA A 615 10.20 32.49 -15.22
CA ALA A 615 8.84 32.02 -15.47
C ALA A 615 8.78 31.20 -16.77
N ALA A 616 8.33 29.94 -16.67
CA ALA A 616 8.18 29.05 -17.82
C ALA A 616 7.06 29.58 -18.73
N ILE A 617 7.31 29.65 -20.03
CA ILE A 617 6.30 30.03 -21.04
C ILE A 617 5.61 28.78 -21.56
N VAL A 618 6.39 27.81 -22.03
CA VAL A 618 5.89 26.61 -22.70
C VAL A 618 6.89 25.48 -22.57
N SER A 619 6.38 24.26 -22.41
CA SER A 619 7.17 23.02 -22.40
C SER A 619 6.72 22.06 -23.49
N PHE A 620 7.64 21.24 -23.99
CA PHE A 620 7.40 20.22 -24.99
C PHE A 620 8.46 19.12 -24.88
N TYR A 621 8.29 18.06 -25.68
CA TYR A 621 9.08 16.84 -25.57
C TYR A 621 9.88 16.56 -26.84
N VAL A 622 11.14 16.17 -26.66
CA VAL A 622 11.99 15.70 -27.74
C VAL A 622 12.55 14.32 -27.36
N THR A 623 12.20 13.29 -28.13
CA THR A 623 12.75 11.94 -27.97
C THR A 623 13.92 11.75 -28.92
N VAL A 624 15.08 11.42 -28.38
CA VAL A 624 16.30 11.14 -29.14
C VAL A 624 16.44 9.63 -29.23
N LYS A 625 16.58 9.08 -30.44
CA LYS A 625 16.64 7.64 -30.70
C LYS A 625 18.04 7.15 -31.05
#